data_AF-A0A7D6ZV70-F1
#
_entry.id   AF-A0A7D6ZV70-F1
#
_cell.length_a   1.000
_cell.length_b   1.000
_cell.length_c   1.000
_cell.angle_alpha   90.00
_cell.angle_beta   90.00
_cell.angle_gamma   90.00
#
_symmetry.space_group_name_H-M   'P 1'
#
loop_
_entity.id
_entity.type
_entity.pdbx_description
1 polymer ?
#
loop_
_entity_poly.entity_id
_entity_poly.type
_entity_poly.pdbx_seq_one_letter_code
_entity_poly.pdbx_strand_id
1 'polypeptide(L)'
;MKSSMYENPVRSAIILDAFVLYMLIGTILDNQYHFTVLLIMLGVVNNQIINKGQNLNKKKKNIIHFSFFLTMGIFLIFALYMHNVRYR
;
A
#
# COMPACT_ATOMS: atom_id res chain seq x y z
N MET A 1 16.44 -2.87 -20.08
CA MET A 1 16.70 -3.36 -18.71
C MET A 1 15.37 -3.58 -18.01
N LYS A 2 15.11 -4.76 -17.44
CA LYS A 2 13.95 -4.93 -16.57
C LYS A 2 14.25 -4.20 -15.25
N SER A 3 13.31 -3.38 -14.78
CA SER A 3 13.46 -2.65 -13.51
C SER A 3 13.66 -3.64 -12.35
N SER A 4 14.53 -3.31 -11.38
CA SER A 4 14.79 -4.14 -10.20
C SER A 4 13.51 -4.42 -9.39
N MET A 5 12.52 -3.53 -9.51
CA MET A 5 11.18 -3.67 -8.94
C MET A 5 10.51 -4.99 -9.34
N TYR A 6 10.78 -5.48 -10.56
CA TYR A 6 10.17 -6.68 -11.12
C TYR A 6 11.02 -7.95 -10.92
N GLU A 7 12.26 -7.83 -10.47
CA GLU A 7 13.11 -8.99 -10.16
C GLU A 7 12.69 -9.66 -8.85
N ASN A 8 12.34 -8.85 -7.84
CA ASN A 8 11.81 -9.33 -6.57
C ASN A 8 10.45 -8.67 -6.24
N PRO A 9 9.37 -9.10 -6.90
CA PRO A 9 8.08 -8.41 -6.84
C PRO A 9 7.47 -8.37 -5.44
N VAL A 10 7.70 -9.40 -4.61
CA VAL A 10 7.18 -9.43 -3.22
C VAL A 10 7.85 -8.36 -2.38
N ARG A 11 9.19 -8.28 -2.42
CA ARG A 11 9.93 -7.29 -1.65
C ARG A 11 9.55 -5.87 -2.09
N SER A 12 9.44 -5.64 -3.40
CA SER A 12 9.04 -4.36 -3.97
C SER A 12 7.66 -3.92 -3.51
N ALA A 13 6.68 -4.82 -3.55
CA ALA A 13 5.31 -4.52 -3.10
C ALA A 13 5.26 -4.18 -1.61
N ILE A 14 5.94 -4.96 -0.76
CA ILE A 14 5.98 -4.70 0.69
C ILE A 14 6.62 -3.34 0.99
N ILE A 15 7.72 -3.00 0.32
CA ILE A 15 8.38 -1.69 0.49
C ILE A 15 7.45 -0.56 0.04
N LEU A 16 6.77 -0.73 -1.10
CA LEU A 16 5.82 0.26 -1.61
C LEU A 16 4.63 0.44 -0.66
N ASP A 17 4.04 -0.65 -0.19
CA ASP A 17 2.92 -0.66 0.75
C ASP A 17 3.28 0.08 2.05
N ALA A 18 4.47 -0.21 2.61
CA ALA A 18 4.95 0.47 3.82
C ALA A 18 5.20 1.97 3.61
N PHE A 19 5.75 2.34 2.46
CA PHE A 19 6.00 3.74 2.10
C PHE A 19 4.69 4.53 1.92
N VAL A 20 3.70 3.94 1.24
CA VAL A 20 2.38 4.58 1.09
C VAL A 20 1.66 4.65 2.43
N LEU A 21 1.75 3.63 3.29
CA LEU A 21 1.18 3.69 4.63
C LEU A 21 1.75 4.86 5.44
N TYR A 22 3.07 5.06 5.39
CA TYR A 22 3.74 6.19 6.04
C TYR A 22 3.18 7.54 5.54
N MET A 23 3.04 7.72 4.23
CA MET A 23 2.44 8.94 3.68
C MET A 23 0.99 9.12 4.12
N LEU A 24 0.18 8.05 4.08
CA LEU A 24 -1.23 8.10 4.46
C LEU A 24 -1.40 8.55 5.91
N ILE A 25 -0.56 8.04 6.82
CA ILE A 25 -0.52 8.49 8.22
C ILE A 25 -0.20 9.99 8.28
N GLY A 26 0.83 10.45 7.56
CA GLY A 26 1.18 11.88 7.48
C GLY A 26 0.02 12.75 7.00
N THR A 27 -0.67 12.35 5.92
CA THR A 27 -1.81 13.12 5.40
C THR A 27 -2.96 13.24 6.41
N ILE A 28 -3.24 12.18 7.19
CA ILE A 28 -4.23 12.24 8.27
C ILE A 28 -3.79 13.25 9.33
N LEU A 29 -2.52 13.21 9.76
CA LEU A 29 -1.98 14.13 10.76
C LEU A 29 -2.07 15.59 10.30
N ASP A 30 -1.89 15.86 9.01
CA ASP A 30 -1.98 17.19 8.40
C ASP A 30 -3.40 17.60 7.97
N ASN A 31 -4.44 16.84 8.32
CA ASN A 31 -5.84 17.10 7.94
C ASN A 31 -6.07 17.13 6.41
N GLN A 32 -5.20 16.46 5.64
CA GLN A 32 -5.34 16.34 4.20
C GLN A 32 -6.07 15.04 3.84
N TYR A 33 -7.23 15.17 3.21
CA TYR A 33 -8.12 14.03 2.92
C TYR A 33 -7.92 13.42 1.52
N HIS A 34 -6.78 13.66 0.86
CA HIS A 34 -6.50 13.12 -0.48
C HIS A 34 -6.04 11.64 -0.48
N PHE A 35 -6.36 10.88 0.57
CA PHE A 35 -5.94 9.49 0.75
C PHE A 35 -6.50 8.53 -0.32
N THR A 36 -7.68 8.83 -0.88
CA THR A 36 -8.31 7.98 -1.92
C THR A 36 -7.43 7.87 -3.16
N VAL A 37 -6.78 8.97 -3.57
CA VAL A 37 -5.90 8.99 -4.74
C VAL A 37 -4.66 8.13 -4.50
N LEU A 38 -4.05 8.24 -3.32
CA LEU A 38 -2.90 7.44 -2.91
C LEU A 38 -3.23 5.94 -2.88
N LEU A 39 -4.40 5.57 -2.35
CA LEU A 39 -4.85 4.16 -2.32
C LEU A 39 -5.10 3.59 -3.72
N ILE A 40 -5.72 4.37 -4.62
CA ILE A 40 -5.92 3.95 -6.02
C ILE A 40 -4.58 3.76 -6.72
N MET A 41 -3.65 4.71 -6.57
CA MET A 41 -2.31 4.60 -7.14
C MET A 41 -1.57 3.37 -6.61
N LEU A 42 -1.63 3.11 -5.30
CA LEU A 42 -1.03 1.92 -4.69
C LEU A 42 -1.57 0.63 -5.31
N GLY A 43 -2.89 0.53 -5.47
CA GLY A 43 -3.53 -0.62 -6.12
C GLY A 43 -3.09 -0.82 -7.56
N VAL A 44 -3.00 0.26 -8.35
CA VAL A 44 -2.51 0.21 -9.74
C VAL A 44 -1.06 -0.26 -9.79
N VAL A 45 -0.18 0.29 -8.95
CA VAL A 45 1.24 -0.08 -8.95
C VAL A 45 1.43 -1.53 -8.48
N ASN A 46 0.74 -1.97 -7.43
CA ASN A 46 0.77 -3.38 -7.01
C ASN A 46 0.30 -4.33 -8.12
N ASN A 47 -0.74 -3.96 -8.87
CA ASN A 47 -1.18 -4.74 -10.04
C ASN A 47 -0.10 -4.78 -11.14
N GLN A 48 0.62 -3.67 -11.37
CA GLN A 48 1.74 -3.68 -12.31
C GLN A 48 2.90 -4.57 -11.84
N ILE A 49 3.21 -4.59 -10.54
CA ILE A 49 4.21 -5.51 -9.96
C ILE A 49 3.80 -6.97 -10.21
N ILE A 50 2.52 -7.30 -10.01
CA ILE A 50 1.99 -8.65 -10.25
C ILE A 50 2.04 -9.03 -11.73
N ASN A 51 1.74 -8.10 -12.64
CA ASN A 51 1.68 -8.40 -14.08
C ASN A 51 3.06 -8.48 -14.73
N LYS A 52 4.02 -7.69 -14.25
CA LYS A 52 5.37 -7.60 -14.85
C LYS A 52 6.45 -8.34 -14.05
N GLY A 53 6.13 -8.83 -12.85
CA GLY A 53 7.09 -9.47 -11.96
C GLY A 53 7.59 -10.83 -12.47
N GLN A 54 8.88 -11.08 -12.29
CA GLN A 54 9.51 -12.34 -12.66
C GLN A 54 9.25 -13.42 -11.59
N ASN A 55 9.14 -14.69 -12.01
CA ASN A 55 9.03 -15.85 -11.12
C ASN A 55 7.89 -15.73 -10.07
N LEU A 56 6.76 -15.14 -10.47
CA LEU A 56 5.55 -15.01 -9.64
C LEU A 56 4.75 -16.31 -9.67
N ASN A 57 4.63 -16.95 -8.50
CA ASN A 57 3.71 -18.06 -8.28
C ASN A 57 2.47 -17.56 -7.51
N LYS A 58 1.45 -18.43 -7.39
CA LYS A 58 0.19 -18.12 -6.68
C LYS A 58 0.44 -17.66 -5.23
N LYS A 59 1.40 -18.29 -4.53
CA LYS A 59 1.76 -17.92 -3.15
C LYS A 59 2.29 -16.48 -3.05
N LYS A 60 3.23 -16.09 -3.92
CA LYS A 60 3.79 -14.74 -3.96
C LYS A 60 2.74 -13.69 -4.32
N LYS A 61 1.83 -13.97 -5.26
CA LYS A 61 0.70 -13.08 -5.59
C LYS A 61 -0.21 -12.87 -4.37
N ASN A 62 -0.54 -13.94 -3.64
CA ASN A 62 -1.34 -13.84 -2.42
C ASN A 62 -0.65 -13.00 -1.35
N ILE A 63 0.68 -13.09 -1.21
CA ILE A 63 1.43 -12.24 -0.26
C ILE A 63 1.30 -10.76 -0.62
N ILE A 64 1.42 -10.41 -1.92
CA ILE A 64 1.27 -9.01 -2.38
C ILE A 64 -0.16 -8.49 -2.15
N HIS A 65 -1.18 -9.30 -2.44
CA HIS A 65 -2.56 -8.90 -2.13
C HIS A 65 -2.79 -8.75 -0.63
N PHE A 66 -2.27 -9.68 0.16
CA PHE A 66 -2.38 -9.63 1.62
C PHE A 66 -1.70 -8.40 2.20
N SER A 67 -0.50 -8.02 1.73
CA SER A 67 0.19 -6.81 2.21
C SER A 67 -0.59 -5.55 1.87
N PHE A 68 -1.18 -5.47 0.67
CA PHE A 68 -2.06 -4.36 0.29
C PHE A 68 -3.27 -4.23 1.22
N PHE A 69 -3.99 -5.33 1.48
CA PHE A 69 -5.17 -5.31 2.37
C PHE A 69 -4.79 -5.02 3.82
N LEU A 70 -3.63 -5.52 4.28
CA LEU A 70 -3.11 -5.22 5.61
C LEU A 70 -2.84 -3.71 5.76
N THR A 71 -2.18 -3.10 4.78
CA THR A 71 -1.95 -1.64 4.74
C THR A 71 -3.25 -0.86 4.78
N MET A 72 -4.25 -1.27 3.99
CA MET A 72 -5.56 -0.63 3.98
C MET A 72 -6.29 -0.76 5.33
N GLY A 73 -6.20 -1.93 5.98
CA GLY A 73 -6.76 -2.16 7.31
C GLY A 73 -6.12 -1.29 8.39
N ILE A 74 -4.78 -1.24 8.44
CA ILE A 74 -4.03 -0.40 9.39
C ILE A 74 -4.41 1.08 9.19
N PHE A 75 -4.45 1.53 7.94
CA PHE A 75 -4.85 2.89 7.60
C PHE A 75 -6.25 3.23 8.12
N LEU A 76 -7.25 2.38 7.87
CA LEU A 76 -8.63 2.61 8.31
C LEU A 76 -8.75 2.67 9.84
N ILE A 77 -8.08 1.76 10.56
CA ILE A 77 -8.06 1.76 12.02
C ILE A 77 -7.45 3.06 12.55
N PHE A 78 -6.33 3.49 11.98
CA PHE A 78 -5.67 4.72 12.37
C PHE A 78 -6.51 5.97 12.06
N ALA A 79 -7.14 6.02 10.89
CA ALA A 79 -8.03 7.11 10.49
C ALA A 79 -9.22 7.25 11.45
N LEU A 80 -9.88 6.13 11.80
CA LEU A 80 -10.99 6.11 12.75
C LEU A 80 -10.55 6.56 14.15
N TYR A 81 -9.39 6.11 14.60
CA TYR A 81 -8.81 6.55 15.87
C TYR A 81 -8.59 8.07 15.89
N MET A 82 -7.94 8.62 14.86
CA MET A 82 -7.67 10.06 14.78
C MET A 82 -8.94 10.90 14.65
N HIS A 83 -9.95 10.42 13.93
CA HIS A 83 -11.26 11.07 13.89
C HIS A 83 -11.88 11.18 15.29
N ASN A 84 -11.89 10.07 16.04
CA ASN A 84 -12.44 10.04 17.41
C ASN A 84 -11.66 10.93 18.39
N VAL A 85 -10.34 11.07 18.20
CA VAL A 85 -9.51 11.95 19.03
C VAL A 85 -9.74 13.43 18.70
N ARG A 86 -9.96 13.79 17.43
CA ARG A 86 -10.14 15.19 17.01
C ARG A 86 -11.52 15.77 17.30
N TYR A 87 -12.56 14.92 17.33
CA TYR A 87 -13.96 15.33 17.51
C TYR A 87 -14.54 14.90 18.86
N ARG A 88 -13.70 14.56 19.84
CA ARG A 88 -14.04 14.47 21.27
C ARG A 88 -13.74 15.79 21.96
#